data_AF-A0A523HKH5-F1
#
_entry.id   AF-A0A523HKH5-F1
#
_cell.length_a   1.000
_cell.length_b   1.000
_cell.length_c   1.000
_cell.angle_alpha   90.00
_cell.angle_beta   90.00
_cell.angle_gamma   90.00
#
_symmetry.space_group_name_H-M   'P 1'
#
loop_
_entity.id
_entity.type
_entity.pdbx_description
1 polymer ?
#
loop_
_entity_poly.entity_id
_entity_poly.type
_entity_poly.pdbx_seq_one_letter_code
_entity_poly.pdbx_strand_id
1 'polypeptide(L)'
;MSAHRKGLQFLTLTLLVQTAHYLEHIAQVIQVYALGFYPKDAHGLLGQVFDDEWVHFTYNIGLGLALISVYVYYRRNKESWLSASRFGRFSLTTVVVLQAYHALEHITKLYQHYFVPFYSFLHQPTHGLLPLATGWPIIPFHFWLNSFVWSVIALALWGLYRPSRHPDQVDLSGRAPWPLPVPARIATLAL
;
A
#
# COMPACT_ATOMS: atom_id res chain seq x y z
N MET A 1 21.23 -10.88 -6.51
CA MET A 1 19.87 -11.10 -7.06
C MET A 1 18.88 -11.75 -6.09
N SER A 2 19.29 -12.58 -5.12
CA SER A 2 18.34 -13.30 -4.24
C SER A 2 17.56 -12.41 -3.26
N ALA A 3 18.16 -11.33 -2.74
CA ALA A 3 17.54 -10.48 -1.72
C ALA A 3 16.32 -9.69 -2.22
N HIS A 4 16.48 -8.99 -3.35
CA HIS A 4 15.39 -8.22 -3.97
C HIS A 4 14.18 -9.12 -4.30
N ARG A 5 14.43 -10.34 -4.82
CA ARG A 5 13.38 -11.32 -5.11
C ARG A 5 12.61 -11.73 -3.86
N LYS A 6 13.30 -11.99 -2.74
CA LYS A 6 12.67 -12.33 -1.46
C LYS A 6 11.78 -11.19 -0.95
N GLY A 7 12.25 -9.95 -1.05
CA GLY A 7 11.47 -8.76 -0.68
C GLY A 7 10.18 -8.65 -1.50
N LEU A 8 10.27 -8.85 -2.82
CA LEU A 8 9.11 -8.86 -3.71
C LEU A 8 8.14 -10.01 -3.38
N GLN A 9 8.65 -11.23 -3.19
CA GLN A 9 7.82 -12.39 -2.81
C GLN A 9 7.03 -12.13 -1.53
N PHE A 10 7.69 -11.55 -0.52
CA PHE A 10 7.01 -11.25 0.72
C PHE A 10 5.95 -10.15 0.54
N LEU A 11 6.27 -9.09 -0.21
CA LEU A 11 5.28 -8.06 -0.55
C LEU A 11 4.10 -8.61 -1.38
N THR A 12 4.33 -9.57 -2.27
CA THR A 12 3.27 -10.27 -3.01
C THR A 12 2.36 -11.05 -2.07
N LEU A 13 2.91 -11.79 -1.11
CA LEU A 13 2.10 -12.51 -0.11
C LEU A 13 1.27 -11.51 0.72
N THR A 14 1.87 -10.41 1.15
CA THR A 14 1.19 -9.32 1.85
C THR A 14 0.04 -8.75 1.01
N LEU A 15 0.25 -8.54 -0.30
CA LEU A 15 -0.79 -8.07 -1.21
C LEU A 15 -1.93 -9.09 -1.38
N LEU A 16 -1.64 -10.39 -1.43
CA LEU A 16 -2.67 -11.43 -1.53
C LEU A 16 -3.56 -11.46 -0.30
N VAL A 17 -2.96 -11.39 0.89
CA VAL A 17 -3.69 -11.29 2.16
C VAL A 17 -4.56 -10.02 2.19
N GLN A 18 -4.00 -8.87 1.77
CA GLN A 18 -4.77 -7.62 1.62
C GLN A 18 -5.87 -7.69 0.57
N THR A 19 -5.69 -8.47 -0.48
CA THR A 19 -6.73 -8.68 -1.48
C THR A 19 -7.91 -9.44 -0.88
N ALA A 20 -7.65 -10.52 -0.12
CA ALA A 20 -8.71 -11.27 0.55
C ALA A 20 -9.51 -10.37 1.50
N HIS A 21 -8.83 -9.58 2.33
CA HIS A 21 -9.50 -8.64 3.24
C HIS A 21 -10.27 -7.53 2.51
N TYR A 22 -9.72 -7.01 1.42
CA TYR A 22 -10.43 -6.01 0.62
C TYR A 22 -11.69 -6.58 -0.05
N LEU A 23 -11.67 -7.85 -0.46
CA LEU A 23 -12.85 -8.54 -1.00
C LEU A 23 -13.96 -8.68 0.04
N GLU A 24 -13.63 -8.88 1.33
CA GLU A 24 -14.62 -8.83 2.41
C GLU A 24 -15.34 -7.47 2.45
N HIS A 25 -14.59 -6.37 2.34
CA HIS A 25 -15.17 -5.02 2.32
C HIS A 25 -15.97 -4.73 1.04
N ILE A 26 -15.55 -5.25 -0.11
CA ILE A 26 -16.36 -5.19 -1.34
C ILE A 26 -17.70 -5.90 -1.12
N ALA A 27 -17.69 -7.09 -0.50
CA ALA A 27 -18.90 -7.83 -0.20
C ALA A 27 -19.81 -7.07 0.78
N GLN A 28 -19.26 -6.41 1.81
CA GLN A 28 -20.03 -5.55 2.72
C GLN A 28 -20.72 -4.40 1.99
N VAL A 29 -20.00 -3.72 1.08
CA VAL A 29 -20.58 -2.65 0.26
C VAL A 29 -21.70 -3.18 -0.64
N ILE A 30 -21.51 -4.35 -1.27
CA ILE A 30 -22.56 -4.99 -2.08
C ILE A 30 -23.77 -5.35 -1.22
N GLN A 31 -23.57 -5.93 -0.04
CA GLN A 31 -24.65 -6.29 0.88
C GLN A 31 -25.52 -5.07 1.24
N VAL A 32 -24.89 -3.95 1.60
CA VAL A 32 -25.63 -2.74 1.98
C VAL A 32 -26.28 -2.06 0.78
N TYR A 33 -25.51 -1.80 -0.28
CA TYR A 33 -25.95 -0.89 -1.35
C TYR A 33 -26.63 -1.59 -2.53
N ALA A 34 -26.39 -2.89 -2.73
CA ALA A 34 -27.02 -3.66 -3.81
C ALA A 34 -28.06 -4.66 -3.30
N LEU A 35 -27.86 -5.26 -2.12
CA LEU A 35 -28.78 -6.25 -1.54
C LEU A 35 -29.71 -5.69 -0.47
N GLY A 36 -29.51 -4.43 -0.05
CA GLY A 36 -30.39 -3.73 0.89
C GLY A 36 -30.26 -4.19 2.34
N PHE A 37 -29.14 -4.81 2.72
CA PHE A 37 -28.91 -5.22 4.10
C PHE A 37 -28.74 -3.99 4.99
N TYR A 38 -29.22 -4.06 6.23
CA TYR A 38 -28.86 -3.04 7.21
C TYR A 38 -27.35 -3.12 7.50
N PRO A 39 -26.66 -2.00 7.76
CA PRO A 39 -25.22 -1.99 8.01
C PRO A 39 -24.75 -2.97 9.09
N LYS A 40 -25.57 -3.19 10.12
CA LYS A 40 -25.29 -4.13 11.22
C LYS A 40 -25.35 -5.62 10.80
N ASP A 41 -25.99 -5.92 9.68
CA ASP A 41 -26.18 -7.28 9.15
C ASP A 41 -25.23 -7.56 7.96
N ALA A 42 -24.43 -6.56 7.56
CA ALA A 42 -23.51 -6.64 6.44
C ALA A 42 -22.12 -7.11 6.90
N HIS A 43 -21.97 -8.43 7.05
CA HIS A 43 -20.77 -9.06 7.59
C HIS A 43 -19.72 -9.44 6.52
N GLY A 44 -19.93 -9.15 5.24
CA GLY A 44 -19.01 -9.60 4.17
C GLY A 44 -19.20 -11.07 3.81
N LEU A 45 -18.17 -11.71 3.24
CA LEU A 45 -18.21 -13.12 2.83
C LEU A 45 -18.00 -14.06 4.02
N LEU A 46 -17.06 -13.72 4.91
CA LEU A 46 -16.65 -14.57 6.03
C LEU A 46 -16.99 -13.99 7.41
N GLY A 47 -17.51 -12.76 7.50
CA GLY A 47 -17.75 -12.14 8.81
C GLY A 47 -18.84 -12.79 9.65
N GLN A 48 -19.71 -13.65 9.10
CA GLN A 48 -20.59 -14.44 9.97
C GLN A 48 -19.82 -15.33 10.98
N VAL A 49 -18.56 -15.64 10.67
CA VAL A 49 -17.65 -16.40 11.55
C VAL A 49 -16.57 -15.50 12.17
N PHE A 50 -16.20 -14.42 11.50
CA PHE A 50 -15.03 -13.59 11.83
C PHE A 50 -15.33 -12.10 12.06
N ASP A 51 -16.59 -11.69 12.25
CA ASP A 51 -17.00 -10.30 12.51
C ASP A 51 -16.75 -9.87 13.97
N ASP A 52 -15.52 -10.11 14.42
CA ASP A 52 -15.01 -9.63 15.71
C ASP A 52 -14.00 -8.50 15.43
N GLU A 53 -14.10 -7.41 16.19
CA GLU A 53 -13.16 -6.28 16.10
C GLU A 53 -11.72 -6.73 16.38
N TRP A 54 -11.51 -7.76 17.22
CA TRP A 54 -10.19 -8.35 17.45
C TRP A 54 -9.60 -9.02 16.22
N VAL A 55 -10.42 -9.66 15.39
CA VAL A 55 -9.96 -10.27 14.14
C VAL A 55 -9.50 -9.18 13.19
N HIS A 56 -10.29 -8.12 13.03
CA HIS A 56 -9.94 -6.96 12.20
C HIS A 56 -8.69 -6.24 12.71
N PHE A 57 -8.56 -6.07 14.03
CA PHE A 57 -7.39 -5.45 14.64
C PHE A 57 -6.14 -6.32 14.43
N THR A 58 -6.23 -7.62 14.71
CA THR A 58 -5.11 -8.56 14.57
C THR A 58 -4.64 -8.64 13.12
N TYR A 59 -5.59 -8.67 12.18
CA TYR A 59 -5.32 -8.57 10.76
C TYR A 59 -4.54 -7.29 10.42
N ASN A 60 -5.02 -6.12 10.86
CA ASN A 60 -4.40 -4.83 10.56
C ASN A 60 -2.99 -4.67 11.16
N ILE A 61 -2.79 -5.15 12.40
CA ILE A 61 -1.47 -5.16 13.03
C ILE A 61 -0.54 -6.12 12.29
N GLY A 62 -1.00 -7.33 11.95
CA GLY A 62 -0.23 -8.31 11.19
C GLY A 62 0.22 -7.76 9.82
N LEU A 63 -0.71 -7.12 9.09
CA LEU A 63 -0.40 -6.45 7.83
C LEU A 63 0.60 -5.31 8.00
N GLY A 64 0.42 -4.48 9.03
CA GLY A 64 1.35 -3.41 9.37
C GLY A 64 2.76 -3.92 9.66
N LEU A 65 2.88 -4.97 10.46
CA LEU A 65 4.16 -5.62 10.77
C LEU A 65 4.80 -6.23 9.51
N ALA A 66 4.02 -6.84 8.62
CA ALA A 66 4.52 -7.36 7.36
C ALA A 66 5.08 -6.24 6.46
N LEU A 67 4.35 -5.13 6.31
CA LEU A 67 4.80 -3.97 5.54
C LEU A 67 6.03 -3.30 6.14
N ILE A 68 6.06 -3.10 7.46
CA ILE A 68 7.24 -2.58 8.17
C ILE A 68 8.44 -3.51 7.97
N SER A 69 8.22 -4.82 8.01
CA SER A 69 9.27 -5.82 7.78
C SER A 69 9.84 -5.72 6.37
N VAL A 70 9.00 -5.59 5.33
CA VAL A 70 9.44 -5.35 3.94
C VAL A 70 10.23 -4.04 3.87
N TYR A 71 9.71 -2.96 4.46
CA TYR A 71 10.36 -1.66 4.47
C TYR A 71 11.75 -1.70 5.13
N VAL A 72 11.85 -2.24 6.34
CA VAL A 72 13.13 -2.40 7.07
C VAL A 72 14.08 -3.31 6.29
N TYR A 73 13.57 -4.39 5.71
CA TYR A 73 14.36 -5.30 4.88
C TYR A 73 15.02 -4.57 3.71
N TYR A 74 14.25 -3.81 2.94
CA TYR A 74 14.80 -3.02 1.84
C TYR A 74 15.78 -1.94 2.36
N ARG A 75 15.43 -1.20 3.42
CA ARG A 75 16.29 -0.16 4.00
C ARG A 75 17.65 -0.69 4.50
N ARG A 76 17.69 -1.93 5.00
CA ARG A 76 18.94 -2.61 5.39
C ARG A 76 19.74 -3.11 4.19
N ASN A 77 19.08 -3.48 3.09
CA ASN A 77 19.71 -3.92 1.85
C ASN A 77 19.86 -2.75 0.86
N LYS A 78 20.85 -1.86 1.10
CA LYS A 78 21.05 -0.61 0.33
C LYS A 78 21.04 -0.81 -1.19
N GLU A 79 21.67 -1.86 -1.71
CA GLU A 79 21.65 -2.17 -3.15
C GLU A 79 20.23 -2.41 -3.67
N SER A 80 19.43 -3.21 -2.94
CA SER A 80 18.04 -3.50 -3.32
C SER A 80 17.14 -2.27 -3.18
N TRP A 81 17.41 -1.40 -2.22
CA TRP A 81 16.71 -0.12 -2.05
C TRP A 81 17.05 0.89 -3.13
N LEU A 82 18.33 1.06 -3.44
CA LEU A 82 18.79 2.05 -4.42
C LEU A 82 18.43 1.64 -5.85
N SER A 83 18.48 0.35 -6.16
CA SER A 83 18.06 -0.20 -7.46
C SER A 83 16.55 -0.12 -7.68
N ALA A 84 15.72 -0.05 -6.63
CA ALA A 84 14.29 0.14 -6.79
C ALA A 84 13.96 1.51 -7.40
N SER A 85 12.85 1.60 -8.14
CA SER A 85 12.36 2.89 -8.66
C SER A 85 12.05 3.88 -7.53
N ARG A 86 12.26 5.18 -7.78
CA ARG A 86 11.84 6.26 -6.85
C ARG A 86 10.36 6.13 -6.49
N PHE A 87 9.54 5.81 -7.49
CA PHE A 87 8.11 5.60 -7.32
C PHE A 87 7.82 4.41 -6.40
N GLY A 88 8.44 3.24 -6.61
CA GLY A 88 8.23 2.07 -5.74
C GLY A 88 8.64 2.32 -4.28
N ARG A 89 9.75 3.03 -4.05
CA ARG A 89 10.18 3.43 -2.70
C ARG A 89 9.19 4.38 -2.04
N PHE A 90 8.70 5.35 -2.81
CA PHE A 90 7.69 6.30 -2.34
C PHE A 90 6.42 5.55 -1.94
N SER A 91 5.86 4.73 -2.84
CA SER A 91 4.67 3.92 -2.57
C SER A 91 4.84 3.00 -1.35
N LEU A 92 5.99 2.32 -1.20
CA LEU A 92 6.24 1.49 -0.02
C LEU A 92 6.25 2.32 1.28
N THR A 93 6.81 3.52 1.25
CA THR A 93 6.82 4.41 2.41
C THR A 93 5.41 4.90 2.72
N THR A 94 4.67 5.32 1.69
CA THR A 94 3.28 5.79 1.81
C THR A 94 2.39 4.71 2.42
N VAL A 95 2.50 3.46 1.96
CA VAL A 95 1.61 2.40 2.48
C VAL A 95 1.92 2.02 3.93
N VAL A 96 3.17 2.13 4.38
CA VAL A 96 3.52 1.97 5.80
C VAL A 96 2.85 3.07 6.64
N VAL A 97 2.85 4.32 6.18
CA VAL A 97 2.19 5.43 6.87
C VAL A 97 0.67 5.26 6.89
N LEU A 98 0.07 4.93 5.75
CA LEU A 98 -1.37 4.67 5.65
C LEU A 98 -1.79 3.51 6.57
N GLN A 99 -1.00 2.44 6.61
CA GLN A 99 -1.29 1.29 7.47
C GLN A 99 -1.12 1.61 8.96
N ALA A 100 -0.16 2.46 9.32
CA ALA A 100 -0.02 2.95 10.69
C ALA A 100 -1.25 3.77 11.12
N TYR A 101 -1.76 4.64 10.24
CA TYR A 101 -3.01 5.35 10.48
C TYR A 101 -4.20 4.39 10.61
N HIS A 102 -4.32 3.40 9.73
CA HIS A 102 -5.38 2.40 9.79
C HIS A 102 -5.35 1.58 11.10
N ALA A 103 -4.15 1.28 11.62
CA ALA A 103 -4.02 0.66 12.93
C ALA A 103 -4.53 1.57 14.07
N LEU A 104 -4.30 2.89 14.00
CA LEU A 104 -4.84 3.84 14.98
C LEU A 104 -6.37 3.93 14.95
N GLU A 105 -6.97 3.84 13.77
CA GLU A 105 -8.43 3.71 13.61
C GLU A 105 -8.95 2.49 14.39
N HIS A 106 -8.34 1.31 14.21
CA HIS A 106 -8.76 0.10 14.92
C HIS A 106 -8.47 0.12 16.42
N ILE A 107 -7.36 0.73 16.86
CA ILE A 107 -7.12 0.95 18.31
C ILE A 107 -8.25 1.80 18.90
N THR A 108 -8.68 2.83 18.16
CA THR A 108 -9.79 3.69 18.59
C THR A 108 -11.11 2.92 18.62
N LYS A 109 -11.37 2.05 17.63
CA LYS A 109 -12.55 1.18 17.62
C LYS A 109 -12.57 0.20 18.80
N LEU A 110 -11.43 -0.42 19.13
CA LEU A 110 -11.31 -1.27 20.32
C LEU A 110 -11.57 -0.47 21.60
N TYR A 111 -11.00 0.74 21.71
CA TYR A 111 -11.26 1.61 22.86
C TYR A 111 -12.75 1.93 22.99
N GLN A 112 -13.39 2.31 21.88
CA GLN A 112 -14.83 2.58 21.83
C GLN A 112 -15.64 1.34 22.23
N HIS A 113 -15.28 0.17 21.72
CA HIS A 113 -15.95 -1.10 21.98
C HIS A 113 -15.94 -1.45 23.48
N TYR A 114 -14.81 -1.21 24.18
CA TYR A 114 -14.67 -1.62 25.58
C TYR A 114 -15.01 -0.54 26.61
N PHE A 115 -14.74 0.72 26.30
CA PHE A 115 -14.73 1.77 27.31
C PHE A 115 -15.80 2.85 27.11
N VAL A 116 -16.54 2.82 26.00
CA VAL A 116 -17.60 3.79 25.74
C VAL A 116 -18.96 3.11 25.83
N PRO A 117 -19.80 3.45 26.84
CA PRO A 117 -21.11 2.84 27.08
C PRO A 117 -22.04 2.81 25.87
N PHE A 118 -21.98 3.85 25.04
CA PHE A 118 -22.79 3.96 23.84
C PHE A 118 -22.53 2.82 22.84
N TYR A 119 -21.28 2.37 22.68
CA TYR A 119 -20.96 1.28 21.75
C TYR A 119 -21.07 -0.09 22.42
N SER A 120 -20.59 -0.22 23.65
CA SER A 120 -20.61 -1.47 24.42
C SER A 120 -22.01 -1.93 24.81
N PHE A 121 -22.80 -1.11 25.50
CA PHE A 121 -24.11 -1.54 26.02
C PHE A 121 -25.21 -1.53 24.95
N LEU A 122 -25.18 -0.55 24.03
CA LEU A 122 -26.20 -0.45 22.98
C LEU A 122 -25.85 -1.23 21.71
N HIS A 123 -24.74 -1.97 21.72
CA HIS A 123 -24.26 -2.80 20.60
C HIS A 123 -24.23 -2.03 19.28
N GLN A 124 -23.78 -0.77 19.34
CA GLN A 124 -23.67 0.09 18.18
C GLN A 124 -22.31 -0.13 17.48
N PRO A 125 -22.25 -0.06 16.14
CA PRO A 125 -20.99 -0.14 15.42
C PRO A 125 -20.00 0.93 15.90
N THR A 126 -18.73 0.56 16.11
CA THR A 126 -17.69 1.49 16.52
C THR A 126 -17.20 2.32 15.34
N HIS A 127 -17.08 3.64 15.55
CA HIS A 127 -16.81 4.58 14.47
C HIS A 127 -15.32 4.71 14.14
N GLY A 128 -14.42 4.41 15.07
CA GLY A 128 -13.01 4.76 14.93
C GLY A 128 -12.78 6.25 15.12
N LEU A 129 -11.68 6.77 14.59
CA LEU A 129 -11.25 8.14 14.79
C LEU A 129 -11.87 9.10 13.78
N LEU A 130 -11.62 8.92 12.47
CA LEU A 130 -12.10 9.87 11.46
C LEU A 130 -13.61 9.81 11.24
N PRO A 131 -14.27 8.64 11.12
CA PRO A 131 -15.73 8.60 11.00
C PRO A 131 -16.44 9.19 12.22
N LEU A 132 -15.84 9.07 13.43
CA LEU A 132 -16.35 9.75 14.62
C LEU A 132 -16.24 11.28 14.47
N ALA A 133 -15.10 11.78 13.97
CA ALA A 133 -14.86 13.21 13.82
C ALA A 133 -15.68 13.85 12.68
N THR A 134 -15.97 13.10 11.61
CA THR A 134 -16.62 13.63 10.39
C THR A 134 -18.08 13.23 10.23
N GLY A 135 -18.55 12.25 11.00
CA GLY A 135 -19.87 11.64 10.82
C GLY A 135 -19.99 10.77 9.56
N TRP A 136 -18.86 10.39 8.95
CA TRP A 136 -18.88 9.54 7.75
C TRP A 136 -19.37 8.13 8.06
N PRO A 137 -20.10 7.47 7.13
CA PRO A 137 -20.53 6.10 7.37
C PRO A 137 -19.33 5.13 7.37
N ILE A 138 -19.32 4.21 8.33
CA ILE A 138 -18.16 3.36 8.65
C ILE A 138 -17.81 2.41 7.49
N ILE A 139 -18.82 1.78 6.88
CA ILE A 139 -18.65 0.81 5.81
C ILE A 139 -17.98 1.44 4.58
N PRO A 140 -18.51 2.53 3.96
CA PRO A 140 -17.83 3.15 2.84
C PRO A 140 -16.48 3.75 3.24
N PHE A 141 -16.31 4.24 4.47
CA PHE A 141 -15.01 4.72 4.92
C PHE A 141 -13.95 3.61 4.94
N HIS A 142 -14.24 2.46 5.56
CA HIS A 142 -13.32 1.32 5.59
C HIS A 142 -13.08 0.74 4.19
N PHE A 143 -14.10 0.70 3.34
CA PHE A 143 -13.94 0.32 1.94
C PHE A 143 -12.91 1.20 1.23
N TRP A 144 -13.04 2.53 1.32
CA TRP A 144 -12.11 3.44 0.67
C TRP A 144 -10.71 3.38 1.26
N LEU A 145 -10.59 3.34 2.59
CA LEU A 145 -9.29 3.20 3.26
C LEU A 145 -8.57 1.92 2.81
N ASN A 146 -9.26 0.77 2.78
CA ASN A 146 -8.70 -0.48 2.28
C ASN A 146 -8.40 -0.47 0.78
N SER A 147 -9.22 0.21 -0.03
CA SER A 147 -8.95 0.43 -1.45
C SER A 147 -7.65 1.19 -1.65
N PHE A 148 -7.41 2.25 -0.85
CA PHE A 148 -6.17 3.01 -0.89
C PHE A 148 -4.98 2.17 -0.45
N VAL A 149 -5.07 1.47 0.69
CA VAL A 149 -3.99 0.58 1.16
C VAL A 149 -3.66 -0.46 0.09
N TRP A 150 -4.65 -1.20 -0.41
CA TRP A 150 -4.46 -2.22 -1.45
C TRP A 150 -3.80 -1.64 -2.70
N SER A 151 -4.30 -0.51 -3.19
CA SER A 151 -3.77 0.16 -4.39
C SER A 151 -2.31 0.57 -4.21
N VAL A 152 -1.96 1.15 -3.05
CA VAL A 152 -0.58 1.60 -2.79
C VAL A 152 0.37 0.41 -2.58
N ILE A 153 -0.07 -0.72 -1.99
CA ILE A 153 0.71 -1.97 -1.98
C ILE A 153 0.98 -2.44 -3.42
N ALA A 154 -0.05 -2.46 -4.28
CA ALA A 154 0.09 -2.87 -5.67
C ALA A 154 1.06 -1.96 -6.44
N LEU A 155 0.97 -0.65 -6.24
CA LEU A 155 1.90 0.34 -6.81
C LEU A 155 3.32 0.18 -6.28
N ALA A 156 3.49 -0.12 -4.99
CA ALA A 156 4.78 -0.44 -4.41
C ALA A 156 5.37 -1.70 -5.07
N LEU A 157 4.60 -2.78 -5.18
CA LEU A 157 5.05 -4.01 -5.83
C LEU A 157 5.45 -3.76 -7.29
N TRP A 158 4.62 -3.06 -8.05
CA TRP A 158 4.89 -2.69 -9.43
C TRP A 158 6.14 -1.82 -9.58
N GLY A 159 6.29 -0.80 -8.74
CA GLY A 159 7.42 0.11 -8.75
C GLY A 159 8.72 -0.56 -8.29
N LEU A 160 8.66 -1.49 -7.33
CA LEU A 160 9.81 -2.26 -6.88
C LEU A 160 10.23 -3.31 -7.92
N TYR A 161 9.28 -3.87 -8.68
CA TYR A 161 9.56 -4.82 -9.77
C TYR A 161 10.30 -4.17 -10.96
N ARG A 162 10.23 -2.84 -11.10
CA ARG A 162 10.90 -2.08 -12.16
C ARG A 162 12.15 -1.38 -11.61
N PRO A 163 13.36 -1.91 -11.86
CA PRO A 163 14.59 -1.26 -11.41
C PRO A 163 14.69 0.16 -11.98
N SER A 164 15.21 1.09 -11.18
CA SER A 164 15.72 2.37 -11.69
C SER A 164 16.79 2.07 -12.73
N ARG A 165 16.65 2.58 -13.97
CA ARG A 165 17.79 2.64 -14.90
C ARG A 165 18.84 3.51 -14.24
N HIS A 166 20.01 2.95 -13.90
CA HIS A 166 21.13 3.75 -13.43
C HIS A 166 21.54 4.69 -14.58
N PRO A 167 21.68 6.01 -14.33
CA PRO A 167 22.27 6.93 -15.30
C PRO A 167 23.69 6.50 -15.70
N ASP A 168 24.36 5.73 -14.85
CA ASP A 168 25.74 5.25 -15.06
C ASP A 168 25.82 4.09 -16.08
N GLN A 169 24.69 3.67 -16.65
CA GLN A 169 24.64 2.90 -17.90
C GLN A 169 24.51 3.79 -19.14
N VAL A 170 24.91 5.07 -19.06
CA VAL A 170 25.53 5.70 -20.23
C VAL A 170 26.75 4.85 -20.54
N ASP A 171 26.70 4.17 -21.68
CA ASP A 171 27.71 3.27 -22.19
C ASP A 171 29.14 3.81 -21.99
N LEU A 172 29.84 3.32 -20.96
CA LEU A 172 31.28 3.51 -20.79
C LEU A 172 32.08 2.51 -21.63
N SER A 173 31.43 1.62 -22.40
CA SER A 173 32.11 0.98 -23.51
C SER A 173 32.38 2.09 -24.52
N GLY A 174 33.64 2.49 -24.66
CA GLY A 174 34.07 3.61 -25.48
C GLY A 174 33.84 3.44 -26.99
N ARG A 175 32.63 3.12 -27.43
CA ARG A 175 32.20 3.37 -28.80
C ARG A 175 31.76 4.82 -28.86
N ALA A 176 32.75 5.67 -29.11
CA ALA A 176 32.49 6.99 -29.65
C ALA A 176 31.46 6.85 -30.79
N PRO A 177 30.36 7.62 -30.79
CA PRO A 177 29.59 7.77 -32.00
C PRO A 177 30.56 8.33 -33.04
N TRP A 178 30.71 7.59 -34.14
CA TRP A 178 31.38 7.96 -35.39
C TRP A 178 31.85 9.42 -35.50
N PRO A 179 33.08 9.68 -35.99
CA PRO A 179 33.48 11.05 -36.24
C PRO A 179 32.52 11.65 -37.26
N LEU A 180 31.78 12.67 -36.85
CA LEU A 180 31.11 13.55 -37.78
C LEU A 180 32.19 14.10 -38.73
N PRO A 181 32.04 14.01 -40.05
CA PRO A 181 32.98 14.62 -40.97
C PRO A 181 33.02 16.12 -40.68
N VAL A 182 34.17 16.60 -40.25
CA VAL A 182 34.46 18.03 -40.16
C VAL A 182 34.33 18.58 -41.58
N PRO A 183 33.42 19.53 -41.85
CA PRO A 183 33.43 20.19 -43.14
C PRO A 183 34.72 21.02 -43.21
N ALA A 184 35.60 20.63 -44.13
CA ALA A 184 36.79 21.39 -44.49
C ALA A 184 36.33 22.79 -44.93
N ARG A 185 36.41 23.77 -44.03
CA ARG A 185 36.37 25.17 -44.44
C ARG A 185 37.74 25.50 -45.02
N ILE A 186 37.70 25.52 -46.35
CA ILE A 186 38.67 26.07 -47.28
C ILE A 186 39.27 27.35 -46.69
N ALA A 187 40.59 27.33 -46.51
CA ALA A 187 41.39 28.53 -46.38
C ALA A 187 41.33 29.27 -47.72
N THR A 188 40.69 30.44 -47.73
CA THR A 188 40.80 31.37 -48.86
C THR A 188 41.35 32.70 -48.35
N LEU A 189 42.66 32.80 -48.53
CA LEU A 189 43.44 33.95 -49.02
C LEU A 189 43.39 35.29 -48.27
N ALA A 190 44.60 35.67 -47.86
CA ALA A 190 45.10 37.02 -47.80
C ALA A 190 44.79 37.80 -49.10
N LEU A 191 44.31 39.03 -48.93
CA LEU A 191 44.80 40.26 -49.55
C LEU A 191 44.31 41.44 -48.70
#